data_AF-A0A962Y7V3-F1
#
_entry.id   AF-A0A962Y7V3-F1
#
_cell.length_a   1.000
_cell.length_b   1.000
_cell.length_c   1.000
_cell.angle_alpha   90.00
_cell.angle_beta   90.00
_cell.angle_gamma   90.00
#
_symmetry.space_group_name_H-M   'P 1'
#
loop_
_entity.id
_entity.type
_entity.pdbx_description
1 polymer ?
#
loop_
_entity_poly.entity_id
_entity_poly.type
_entity_poly.pdbx_seq_one_letter_code
_entity_poly.pdbx_strand_id
1 'polypeptide(L)' 'MTLQTFNALVLRQGENKKTLAAVEQLNLSDLPEGEVLVAVDYSTINYKDALAVTGKAKIVR' A
#
# COMPACT_ATOMS: atom_id res chain seq x y z
N MET A 1 15.71 13.12 13.69
CA MET A 1 14.79 11.96 13.60
C MET A 1 15.28 11.09 12.46
N THR A 2 15.72 9.87 12.73
CA THR A 2 16.16 8.93 11.70
C THR A 2 14.99 8.56 10.80
N LEU A 3 15.16 8.70 9.47
CA LEU A 3 14.20 8.22 8.47
C LEU A 3 14.20 6.68 8.53
N GLN A 4 13.32 6.11 9.34
CA GLN A 4 13.08 4.67 9.31
C GLN A 4 12.15 4.37 8.13
N THR A 5 12.56 3.40 7.32
CA THR A 5 11.83 2.96 6.14
C THR A 5 11.33 1.52 6.29
N PHE A 6 10.28 1.18 5.55
CA PHE A 6 9.70 -0.16 5.50
C PHE A 6 9.16 -0.46 4.10
N ASN A 7 9.03 -1.76 3.77
CA ASN A 7 8.45 -2.19 2.51
C ASN A 7 6.92 -2.16 2.58
N ALA A 8 6.28 -1.68 1.51
CA ALA A 8 4.82 -1.68 1.36
C ALA A 8 4.42 -2.07 -0.06
N LEU A 9 3.30 -2.80 -0.20
CA LEU A 9 2.64 -2.98 -1.49
C LEU A 9 1.79 -1.73 -1.77
N VAL A 10 2.25 -0.88 -2.69
CA VAL A 10 1.63 0.41 -3.00
C VAL A 10 0.88 0.34 -4.32
N LEU A 11 -0.34 0.88 -4.32
CA LEU A 11 -1.13 1.09 -5.53
C LEU A 11 -1.08 2.57 -5.92
N ARG A 12 -0.64 2.85 -7.14
CA ARG A 12 -0.63 4.20 -7.74
C ARG A 12 -1.56 4.24 -8.94
N GLN A 13 -2.16 5.40 -9.20
CA GLN A 13 -2.94 5.63 -10.41
C GLN A 13 -2.05 6.25 -11.48
N GLY A 14 -1.78 5.51 -12.55
CA GLY A 14 -1.05 5.99 -13.71
C GLY A 14 -1.96 6.69 -14.73
N GLU A 15 -1.40 6.96 -15.91
CA GLU A 15 -2.15 7.51 -17.03
C GLU A 15 -3.36 6.63 -17.40
N ASN A 16 -4.42 7.26 -17.90
CA ASN A 16 -5.67 6.59 -18.27
C ASN A 16 -6.33 5.77 -17.14
N LYS A 17 -6.10 6.15 -15.88
CA LYS A 17 -6.63 5.47 -14.67
C LYS A 17 -6.16 4.03 -14.50
N LYS A 18 -5.03 3.66 -15.11
CA LYS A 18 -4.45 2.33 -14.93
C LYS A 18 -3.92 2.19 -13.50
N THR A 19 -4.32 1.13 -12.81
CA THR A 19 -3.73 0.77 -11.51
C THR A 19 -2.34 0.20 -11.73
N LEU A 20 -1.35 0.78 -11.05
CA LEU A 20 0.03 0.32 -10.98
C LEU A 20 0.27 -0.20 -9.57
N ALA A 21 0.78 -1.43 -9.44
CA ALA A 21 1.07 -2.05 -8.17
C ALA A 21 2.55 -2.40 -8.09
N ALA A 22 3.22 -1.99 -7.03
CA ALA A 22 4.64 -2.28 -6.80
C ALA A 22 4.92 -2.40 -5.30
N VAL A 23 5.94 -3.20 -4.95
CA VAL A 23 6.53 -3.12 -3.61
C VAL A 23 7.49 -1.93 -3.62
N GLU A 24 7.24 -0.98 -2.73
CA GLU A 24 8.01 0.27 -2.60
C GLU A 24 8.53 0.41 -1.17
N GLN A 25 9.63 1.16 -1.00
CA GLN A 25 10.04 1.61 0.33
C GLN A 25 9.32 2.93 0.67
N LEU A 26 8.69 2.94 1.84
CA LEU A 26 8.07 4.13 2.42
C LEU A 26 8.78 4.52 3.71
N ASN A 27 8.72 5.80 4.06
CA ASN A 27 9.16 6.32 5.35
C ASN A 27 8.03 6.21 6.37
N LEU A 28 8.35 6.14 7.66
CA LEU A 28 7.33 6.24 8.71
C LEU A 28 6.52 7.55 8.65
N SER A 29 7.09 8.62 8.11
CA SER A 29 6.38 9.89 7.88
C SER A 29 5.34 9.85 6.75
N ASP A 30 5.37 8.81 5.91
CA ASP A 30 4.37 8.61 4.85
C ASP A 30 3.11 7.92 5.38
N LEU A 31 3.15 7.41 6.62
CA LEU A 31 1.98 6.85 7.29
C LEU A 31 1.00 7.97 7.68
N PRO A 32 -0.32 7.71 7.61
CA PRO A 32 -1.31 8.64 8.14
C PRO A 32 -1.17 8.77 9.66
N GLU A 33 -1.71 9.86 10.21
CA GLU A 33 -1.79 10.05 11.66
C GLU A 33 -2.58 8.92 12.32
N GLY A 34 -2.07 8.40 13.44
CA GLY A 34 -2.68 7.32 14.18
C GLY A 34 -2.09 7.17 15.59
N GLU A 35 -2.81 6.50 16.46
CA GLU A 35 -2.46 6.37 17.89
C GLU A 35 -1.47 5.23 18.17
N VAL A 36 -1.41 4.23 17.27
CA VAL A 36 -0.64 3.00 17.44
C VAL A 36 0.14 2.70 16.18
N LEU A 37 1.43 2.38 16.35
CA LEU A 37 2.29 1.87 15.28
C LEU A 37 2.50 0.36 15.45
N VAL A 38 2.22 -0.40 14.40
CA VAL A 38 2.40 -1.86 14.39
C VAL A 38 3.50 -2.23 13.39
N ALA A 39 4.54 -2.90 13.88
CA ALA A 39 5.54 -3.53 13.02
C ALA A 39 5.03 -4.89 12.54
N VAL A 40 4.77 -5.02 11.24
CA VAL A 40 4.17 -6.22 10.64
C VAL A 40 5.26 -7.11 10.05
N ASP A 41 5.41 -8.34 10.58
CA ASP A 41 6.32 -9.34 10.02
C ASP A 41 5.69 -10.14 8.87
N TYR A 42 4.39 -10.47 9.01
CA TYR A 42 3.65 -11.29 8.04
C TYR A 42 2.23 -10.77 7.85
N SER A 43 1.76 -10.87 6.60
CA SER A 43 0.38 -10.59 6.22
C SER A 43 -0.03 -11.50 5.06
N THR A 44 -1.33 -11.58 4.79
CA THR A 44 -1.90 -12.40 3.72
C THR A 44 -2.63 -11.52 2.71
N ILE A 45 -2.70 -11.96 1.46
CA ILE A 45 -3.51 -11.32 0.43
C ILE A 45 -4.91 -11.94 0.41
N ASN A 46 -5.94 -11.12 0.61
CA ASN A 46 -7.33 -11.55 0.42
C ASN A 46 -7.76 -11.39 -1.05
N TYR A 47 -8.85 -12.06 -1.43
CA TYR A 47 -9.42 -11.94 -2.78
C TYR A 47 -9.72 -10.48 -3.18
N LYS A 48 -10.29 -9.69 -2.26
CA LYS A 48 -10.58 -8.26 -2.49
C LYS A 48 -9.32 -7.43 -2.72
N ASP A 49 -8.20 -7.80 -2.08
CA ASP A 49 -6.92 -7.11 -2.23
C ASP A 49 -6.36 -7.40 -3.64
N ALA A 50 -6.46 -8.65 -4.10
CA ALA A 50 -6.09 -9.01 -5.47
C ALA A 50 -6.96 -8.30 -6.53
N LEU A 51 -8.26 -8.10 -6.25
CA LEU A 51 -9.14 -7.32 -7.12
C LEU A 51 -8.73 -5.84 -7.18
N ALA A 52 -8.30 -5.25 -6.06
CA ALA A 52 -7.78 -3.89 -6.01
C ALA A 52 -6.46 -3.76 -6.78
N VAL A 53 -5.52 -4.67 -6.55
CA VAL A 53 -4.20 -4.72 -7.22
C VAL A 53 -4.34 -4.83 -8.74
N THR A 54 -5.29 -5.64 -9.23
CA THR A 54 -5.52 -5.83 -10.66
C THR A 54 -6.38 -4.75 -11.30
N GLY A 55 -6.95 -3.84 -10.51
CA GLY A 55 -7.87 -2.80 -10.99
C GLY A 55 -9.18 -3.34 -11.56
N LYS A 56 -9.50 -4.64 -11.35
CA LYS A 56 -10.68 -5.30 -11.91
C LYS A 56 -11.98 -5.00 -11.17
N ALA A 57 -11.89 -4.44 -9.96
CA ALA A 57 -13.05 -3.96 -9.22
C ALA A 57 -12.75 -2.58 -8.58
N LYS A 58 -13.78 -1.73 -8.46
CA LYS A 58 -13.70 -0.43 -7.78
C LYS A 58 -13.67 -0.59 -6.25
N ILE A 59 -12.68 -1.33 -5.74
CA ILE A 59 -12.48 -1.58 -4.30
C ILE A 59 -11.87 -0.34 -3.63
N VAL A 60 -10.91 0.30 -4.30
CA VAL A 60 -10.28 1.55 -3.88
C VAL A 60 -10.96 2.71 -4.61
N ARG A 61 -11.34 3.75 -3.88
CA ARG A 61 -11.97 4.97 -4.39
C ARG A 61 -11.15 6.19 -4.03
#